data_AF-A0A843HGA9-F1
#
_entry.id   AF-A0A843HGA9-F1
#
_cell.length_a   1.000
_cell.length_b   1.000
_cell.length_c   1.000
_cell.angle_alpha   90.00
_cell.angle_beta   90.00
_cell.angle_gamma   90.00
#
_symmetry.space_group_name_H-M   'P 1'
#
loop_
_entity.id
_entity.type
_entity.pdbx_description
1 polymer ?
#
loop_
_entity_poly.entity_id
_entity_poly.type
_entity_poly.pdbx_seq_one_letter_code
_entity_poly.pdbx_strand_id
1 'polypeptide(L)'
;MGQKNMIIALVLSFLFTGIGNVYNGLIKRGILEFVVAVVINMIHYMVTPQLNSPLFIIISFLWWVYALYDTYQCTNAINNG
;
A
#
# COMPACT_ATOMS: atom_id res chain seq x y z
N MET A 1 6.18 21.42 4.77
CA MET A 1 6.70 20.39 3.85
C MET A 1 6.40 20.89 2.44
N GLY A 2 7.34 20.86 1.50
CA GLY A 2 7.09 21.36 0.14
C GLY A 2 6.11 20.47 -0.62
N GLN A 3 5.46 21.01 -1.65
CA GLN A 3 4.57 20.24 -2.52
C GLN A 3 5.27 18.98 -3.06
N LYS A 4 4.55 17.87 -3.04
CA LYS A 4 4.99 16.54 -3.48
C LYS A 4 4.36 16.21 -4.82
N ASN A 5 5.12 15.54 -5.69
CA ASN A 5 4.59 15.11 -6.97
C ASN A 5 3.69 13.87 -6.78
N MET A 6 2.40 14.06 -7.05
CA MET A 6 1.37 13.02 -6.90
C MET A 6 1.60 11.81 -7.79
N ILE A 7 2.04 12.03 -9.04
CA ILE A 7 2.28 10.93 -9.98
C ILE A 7 3.44 10.06 -9.47
N ILE A 8 4.52 10.69 -9.01
CA ILE A 8 5.68 9.96 -8.46
C ILE A 8 5.27 9.17 -7.22
N ALA A 9 4.53 9.78 -6.29
CA ALA A 9 4.06 9.08 -5.08
C ALA A 9 3.20 7.85 -5.43
N LEU A 10 2.28 7.99 -6.39
CA LEU A 10 1.42 6.90 -6.86
C LEU A 10 2.20 5.79 -7.56
N VAL A 11 3.15 6.13 -8.44
CA VAL A 11 4.00 5.13 -9.11
C VAL A 11 4.83 4.35 -8.09
N LEU A 12 5.36 5.03 -7.06
CA LEU A 12 6.08 4.36 -5.98
C LEU A 12 5.19 3.37 -5.21
N SER A 13 3.95 3.77 -4.89
CA SER A 13 2.99 2.90 -4.20
C SER A 13 2.47 1.75 -5.08
N PHE A 14 2.35 2.00 -6.38
CA PHE A 14 1.98 0.98 -7.38
C PHE A 14 3.01 -0.15 -7.43
N LEU A 15 4.29 0.22 -7.49
CA LEU A 15 5.41 -0.74 -7.54
C LEU A 15 5.56 -1.50 -6.22
N PHE A 16 5.44 -0.79 -5.09
CA PHE A 16 5.57 -1.37 -3.76
C PHE A 16 4.67 -0.67 -2.76
N THR A 17 3.78 -1.45 -2.15
CA THR A 17 2.86 -1.01 -1.11
C THR A 17 3.61 -0.30 0.01
N GLY A 18 3.21 0.95 0.30
CA GLY A 18 3.78 1.76 1.38
C GLY A 18 4.91 2.71 0.97
N ILE A 19 5.59 2.49 -0.17
CA ILE A 19 6.73 3.34 -0.58
C ILE A 19 6.26 4.75 -0.98
N GLY A 20 5.07 4.90 -1.57
CA GLY A 20 4.49 6.20 -1.88
C GLY A 20 4.32 7.09 -0.63
N ASN A 21 3.84 6.50 0.47
CA ASN A 21 3.71 7.21 1.74
C ASN A 21 5.07 7.50 2.40
N VAL A 22 6.07 6.65 2.23
CA VAL A 22 7.45 6.96 2.63
C VAL A 22 8.00 8.18 1.87
N TYR A 23 7.75 8.28 0.56
CA TYR A 23 8.14 9.44 -0.26
C TYR A 23 7.48 10.75 0.20
N ASN A 24 6.23 10.66 0.66
CA ASN A 24 5.49 11.76 1.29
C ASN A 24 6.05 12.18 2.66
N GLY A 25 7.01 11.44 3.22
CA GLY A 25 7.56 11.66 4.56
C GLY A 25 6.77 10.98 5.67
N LEU A 26 5.73 10.21 5.33
CA LEU A 26 4.87 9.46 6.25
C LEU A 26 5.42 8.05 6.49
N ILE A 27 6.66 7.98 7.01
CA ILE A 27 7.41 6.72 7.17
C ILE A 27 6.63 5.69 8.00
N LYS A 28 6.04 6.12 9.12
CA LYS A 28 5.27 5.21 10.01
C LYS A 28 4.09 4.56 9.28
N ARG A 29 3.38 5.33 8.43
CA ARG A 29 2.27 4.81 7.61
C ARG A 29 2.78 3.83 6.56
N GLY A 30 3.82 4.21 5.81
CA GLY A 30 4.39 3.33 4.79
C GLY A 30 4.90 1.99 5.35
N ILE A 31 5.55 2.01 6.52
CA ILE A 31 5.97 0.78 7.21
C ILE A 31 4.76 -0.06 7.61
N LEU A 32 3.71 0.55 8.16
CA LEU A 32 2.50 -0.18 8.56
C LEU A 32 1.83 -0.83 7.34
N GLU A 33 1.72 -0.11 6.22
CA GLU A 33 1.16 -0.62 4.97
C GLU A 33 1.95 -1.82 4.42
N PHE A 34 3.28 -1.73 4.51
CA PHE A 34 4.17 -2.81 4.12
C PHE A 34 4.03 -4.03 5.03
N VAL A 35 4.02 -3.84 6.36
CA VAL A 35 3.88 -4.94 7.32
C VAL A 35 2.56 -5.67 7.13
N VAL A 36 1.45 -4.95 6.93
CA VAL A 36 0.15 -5.58 6.65
C VAL A 36 0.19 -6.37 5.35
N ALA A 37 0.81 -5.84 4.29
CA ALA A 37 0.97 -6.56 3.02
C ALA A 37 1.77 -7.86 3.21
N VAL A 38 2.83 -7.85 4.02
CA VAL A 38 3.63 -9.03 4.35
C VAL A 38 2.81 -10.05 5.13
N VAL A 39 2.03 -9.62 6.13
CA VAL A 39 1.18 -10.52 6.93
C VAL A 39 0.11 -11.19 6.05
N ILE A 40 -0.56 -10.43 5.17
CA ILE A 40 -1.55 -10.98 4.24
C ILE A 40 -0.91 -12.05 3.35
N ASN A 41 0.27 -11.78 2.79
CA ASN A 41 0.99 -12.75 1.95
C ASN A 41 1.44 -13.99 2.75
N MET A 42 1.92 -13.81 3.98
CA MET A 42 2.32 -14.94 4.83
C MET A 42 1.13 -15.88 5.10
N ILE A 43 -0.02 -15.31 5.48
CA ILE A 43 -1.25 -16.09 5.69
C ILE A 43 -1.68 -16.77 4.39
N HIS A 44 -1.61 -16.07 3.25
CA HIS A 44 -1.89 -16.65 1.95
C HIS A 44 -1.05 -17.91 1.70
N TYR A 45 0.28 -17.86 1.88
CA TYR A 45 1.13 -19.03 1.67
C TYR A 45 0.83 -20.18 2.63
N MET A 46 0.42 -19.90 3.87
CA MET A 46 0.10 -20.92 4.86
C MET A 46 -1.24 -21.61 4.63
N VAL A 47 -2.22 -20.91 4.04
CA VAL A 47 -3.63 -21.37 3.92
C VAL A 47 -3.97 -21.86 2.50
N THR A 48 -3.29 -21.34 1.47
CA THR A 48 -3.58 -21.69 0.07
C THR A 48 -3.44 -23.18 -0.24
N PRO A 49 -2.42 -23.92 0.27
CA PRO A 49 -2.30 -25.36 0.02
C PRO A 49 -3.51 -26.18 0.50
N GLN A 50 -4.23 -25.71 1.51
CA GLN A 50 -5.34 -26.43 2.14
C GLN A 50 -6.70 -26.00 1.56
N LEU A 51 -6.83 -24.74 1.14
CA LEU A 51 -8.12 -24.16 0.76
C LEU A 51 -8.39 -24.13 -0.75
N ASN A 52 -7.37 -24.21 -1.62
CA ASN A 52 -7.48 -24.06 -3.09
C ASN A 52 -8.45 -22.93 -3.52
N SER A 53 -8.43 -21.82 -2.79
CA SER A 53 -9.42 -20.75 -2.92
C SER A 53 -8.77 -19.44 -3.38
N PRO A 54 -9.37 -18.71 -4.34
CA PRO A 54 -8.83 -17.44 -4.82
C PRO A 54 -9.03 -16.26 -3.85
N LEU A 55 -9.68 -16.47 -2.70
CA LEU A 55 -10.03 -15.41 -1.74
C LEU A 55 -8.84 -14.52 -1.35
N PHE A 56 -7.68 -15.11 -1.08
CA PHE A 56 -6.50 -14.35 -0.64
C PHE A 56 -5.87 -13.50 -1.75
N ILE A 57 -6.03 -13.90 -3.01
CA ILE A 57 -5.60 -13.09 -4.16
C ILE A 57 -6.47 -11.84 -4.23
N ILE A 58 -7.79 -12.00 -4.06
CA ILE A 58 -8.74 -10.88 -4.03
C ILE A 58 -8.42 -9.93 -2.86
N ILE A 59 -8.17 -10.47 -1.66
CA ILE A 59 -7.81 -9.66 -0.48
C ILE A 59 -6.52 -8.88 -0.71
N SER A 60 -5.49 -9.53 -1.27
CA SER A 60 -4.21 -8.88 -1.57
C SER A 60 -4.37 -7.76 -2.59
N PHE A 61 -5.19 -7.98 -3.63
CA PHE A 61 -5.51 -6.97 -4.62
C PHE A 61 -6.27 -5.77 -4.02
N LEU A 62 -7.27 -6.02 -3.17
CA LEU A 62 -8.00 -4.97 -2.47
C LEU A 62 -7.09 -4.15 -1.56
N TRP A 63 -6.16 -4.79 -0.85
CA TRP A 63 -5.17 -4.11 -0.02
C TRP A 63 -4.25 -3.21 -0.85
N TRP A 64 -3.80 -3.70 -2.01
CA TRP A 64 -2.95 -2.92 -2.92
C TRP A 64 -3.68 -1.69 -3.47
N VAL A 65 -4.94 -1.82 -3.90
CA VAL A 65 -5.77 -0.68 -4.32
C VAL A 65 -5.97 0.31 -3.17
N TYR A 66 -6.19 -0.19 -1.94
CA TYR A 66 -6.32 0.65 -0.76
C TYR A 66 -5.05 1.48 -0.50
N ALA A 67 -3.86 0.87 -0.54
CA ALA A 67 -2.60 1.57 -0.32
C ALA A 67 -2.32 2.65 -1.38
N LEU A 68 -2.69 2.38 -2.63
CA LEU A 68 -2.67 3.38 -3.71
C LEU A 68 -3.58 4.57 -3.40
N TYR A 69 -4.81 4.30 -2.99
CA TYR A 69 -5.77 5.33 -2.60
C TYR A 69 -5.30 6.13 -1.37
N ASP A 70 -4.75 5.46 -0.36
CA ASP A 70 -4.21 6.13 0.83
C ASP A 70 -3.05 7.06 0.47
N THR A 71 -2.15 6.61 -0.42
CA THR A 71 -1.05 7.43 -0.94
C THR A 71 -1.58 8.66 -1.69
N TYR A 72 -2.63 8.50 -2.51
CA TYR A 72 -3.28 9.64 -3.20
C TYR A 72 -3.79 10.66 -2.18
N GLN A 73 -4.58 10.20 -1.20
CA GLN A 73 -5.19 11.08 -0.20
C GLN A 73 -4.14 11.81 0.63
N CYS A 74 -3.09 11.09 1.07
CA CYS A 74 -2.00 11.68 1.82
C CYS A 74 -1.22 12.73 1.00
N THR A 75 -0.93 12.42 -0.27
CA THR A 75 -0.23 13.38 -1.15
C THR A 75 -1.09 14.62 -1.39
N ASN A 76 -2.39 14.42 -1.62
CA ASN A 76 -3.34 15.49 -1.84
C ASN A 76 -3.48 16.39 -0.61
N ALA A 77 -3.54 15.80 0.59
CA ALA A 77 -3.59 16.52 1.85
C ALA A 77 -2.31 17.33 2.13
N ILE A 78 -1.13 16.83 1.74
CA ILE A 78 0.13 17.57 1.86
C ILE A 78 0.20 18.76 0.88
N ASN A 79 -0.41 18.62 -0.30
CA ASN A 79 -0.35 19.65 -1.34
C ASN A 79 -1.42 20.74 -1.20
N ASN A 80 -2.55 20.43 -0.59
CA ASN A 80 -3.73 21.30 -0.48
C ASN A 80 -4.12 21.65 0.96
N GLY A 81 -3.39 21.15 1.96
CA GLY A 81 -3.51 21.53 3.37
C GLY A 81 -2.41 22.48 3.80
#